data_AF-A0AAE1DWT0-F1
#
_entry.id   AF-A0AAE1DWT0-F1
#
_cell.length_a   1.000
_cell.length_b   1.000
_cell.length_c   1.000
_cell.angle_alpha   90.00
_cell.angle_beta   90.00
_cell.angle_gamma   90.00
#
_symmetry.space_group_name_H-M   'P 1'
#
loop_
_entity.id
_entity.type
_entity.pdbx_description
1 polymer ?
#
loop_
_entity_poly.entity_id
_entity_poly.type
_entity_poly.pdbx_seq_one_letter_code
_entity_poly.pdbx_strand_id
1 'polypeptide(L)'
;MRKALPRCRGWTDFVDDWQPRDLILVTRKAPRDQAQKLLFEHHKEAFPDELVPLLYRPRDSRLQNVLVTIPGPDMAKEELVLNDVVEVSVETAQEVLDAKWGQDWALGYALTVHSSQGLTIKDPQKSSTSTSSPGAAPPPDTDGRPEPAYDEAVARKNIGRKIQSYQRVDAAKGHKCNLRLKDVEALKEKQRNRCSSCNIELLWCYEPKDTRQFSVDRIDNAKGHKRDNVWLICLECNRKRGVAALTHCEATKNGGLLPGNVSAGQLQDLFDSI
;
A
#
# COMPACT_ATOMS: atom_id res chain seq x y z
N MET A 1 6.96 -25.35 10.21
CA MET A 1 6.12 -24.54 9.30
C MET A 1 4.66 -24.79 9.65
N ARG A 2 3.96 -23.79 10.22
CA ARG A 2 2.51 -23.92 10.49
C ARG A 2 1.75 -23.89 9.16
N LYS A 3 0.77 -24.78 9.00
CA LYS A 3 -0.06 -24.86 7.79
C LYS A 3 -1.15 -23.78 7.85
N ALA A 4 -1.52 -23.22 6.70
CA ALA A 4 -2.66 -22.30 6.62
C ALA A 4 -3.93 -23.00 7.13
N LEU A 5 -4.70 -22.32 7.97
CA LEU A 5 -5.94 -22.88 8.51
C LEU A 5 -6.99 -23.00 7.37
N PRO A 6 -7.54 -24.20 7.11
CA PRO A 6 -8.34 -24.47 5.90
C PRO A 6 -9.78 -23.94 5.95
N ARG A 7 -10.20 -23.27 7.04
CA ARG A 7 -11.58 -22.77 7.23
C ARG A 7 -11.59 -21.44 7.95
N CYS A 8 -12.59 -20.61 7.65
CA CYS A 8 -12.93 -19.45 8.46
C CYS A 8 -13.34 -19.94 9.85
N ARG A 9 -12.49 -19.67 10.85
CA ARG A 9 -12.80 -19.92 12.27
C ARG A 9 -13.43 -18.68 12.89
N GLY A 10 -14.14 -18.87 14.01
CA GLY A 10 -14.54 -17.76 14.86
C GLY A 10 -13.31 -17.05 15.45
N TRP A 11 -13.49 -15.81 15.90
CA TRP A 11 -12.40 -15.04 16.52
C TRP A 11 -11.82 -15.76 17.74
N THR A 12 -12.67 -16.35 18.59
CA THR A 12 -12.24 -17.07 19.80
C THR A 12 -11.35 -18.27 19.46
N ASP A 13 -11.82 -19.17 18.59
CA ASP A 13 -11.05 -20.34 18.16
C ASP A 13 -9.73 -19.96 17.45
N PHE A 14 -9.69 -18.79 16.83
CA PHE A 14 -8.49 -18.26 16.20
C PHE A 14 -7.48 -17.80 17.26
N VAL A 15 -7.92 -17.05 18.26
CA VAL A 15 -7.07 -16.52 19.33
C VAL A 15 -6.45 -17.65 20.14
N ASP A 16 -7.21 -18.72 20.42
CA ASP A 16 -6.72 -19.87 21.19
C ASP A 16 -5.53 -20.59 20.51
N ASP A 17 -5.49 -20.59 19.17
CA ASP A 17 -4.42 -21.22 18.38
C ASP A 17 -3.29 -20.25 17.99
N TRP A 18 -3.53 -18.94 18.13
CA TRP A 18 -2.61 -17.88 17.71
C TRP A 18 -1.35 -17.84 18.59
N GLN A 19 -0.24 -17.38 18.02
CA GLN A 19 1.01 -17.14 18.75
C GLN A 19 1.62 -15.80 18.36
N PRO A 20 2.44 -15.18 19.23
CA PRO A 20 3.12 -13.91 18.96
C PRO A 20 3.85 -13.79 17.61
N ARG A 21 4.39 -14.90 17.12
CA ARG A 21 5.14 -14.98 15.85
C ARG A 21 4.24 -15.14 14.61
N ASP A 22 2.94 -15.38 14.80
CA ASP A 22 1.99 -15.55 13.71
C ASP A 22 1.56 -14.18 13.17
N LEU A 23 1.74 -13.98 11.87
CA LEU A 23 1.32 -12.77 11.15
C LEU A 23 -0.09 -12.94 10.59
N ILE A 24 -0.95 -11.95 10.82
CA ILE A 24 -2.30 -11.93 10.25
C ILE A 24 -2.37 -10.99 9.04
N LEU A 25 -2.92 -11.48 7.94
CA LEU A 25 -3.26 -10.67 6.78
C LEU A 25 -4.74 -10.28 6.82
N VAL A 26 -4.99 -8.98 6.79
CA VAL A 26 -6.34 -8.40 6.85
C VAL A 26 -6.59 -7.59 5.59
N THR A 27 -7.82 -7.53 5.11
CA THR A 27 -8.13 -6.82 3.86
C THR A 27 -8.26 -5.31 4.04
N ARG A 28 -8.56 -4.85 5.26
CA ARG A 28 -8.88 -3.44 5.58
C ARG A 28 -8.15 -2.94 6.83
N LYS A 29 -7.94 -1.62 6.90
CA LYS A 29 -7.25 -0.94 8.00
C LYS A 29 -8.00 -1.02 9.34
N ALA A 30 -9.29 -0.68 9.39
CA ALA A 30 -10.02 -0.67 10.65
C ALA A 30 -10.07 -2.08 11.33
N PRO A 31 -10.40 -3.18 10.61
CA PRO A 31 -10.31 -4.52 11.19
C PRO A 31 -8.87 -4.93 11.56
N ARG A 32 -7.85 -4.47 10.82
CA ARG A 32 -6.44 -4.69 11.18
C ARG A 32 -6.13 -4.02 12.52
N ASP A 33 -6.49 -2.75 12.68
CA ASP A 33 -6.19 -1.97 13.88
C ASP A 33 -6.93 -2.56 15.09
N GLN A 34 -8.17 -3.01 14.91
CA GLN A 34 -8.93 -3.72 15.94
C GLN A 34 -8.29 -5.08 16.28
N ALA A 35 -7.92 -5.89 15.29
CA ALA A 35 -7.27 -7.16 15.51
C ALA A 35 -5.93 -7.00 16.24
N GLN A 36 -5.09 -6.04 15.83
CA GLN A 36 -3.84 -5.71 16.52
C GLN A 36 -4.07 -5.42 18.00
N LYS A 37 -5.09 -4.60 18.33
CA LYS A 37 -5.39 -4.27 19.72
C LYS A 37 -5.81 -5.50 20.52
N LEU A 38 -6.73 -6.31 19.97
CA LEU A 38 -7.21 -7.52 20.65
C LEU A 38 -6.09 -8.55 20.85
N LEU A 39 -5.21 -8.71 19.87
CA LEU A 39 -4.06 -9.61 19.97
C LEU A 39 -3.03 -9.11 20.95
N PHE A 40 -2.85 -7.80 21.06
CA PHE A 40 -1.94 -7.23 22.05
C PHE A 40 -2.44 -7.48 23.48
N GLU A 41 -3.72 -7.30 23.76
CA GLU A 41 -4.28 -7.64 25.08
C GLU A 41 -4.14 -9.14 25.37
N HIS A 42 -4.42 -10.00 24.39
CA HIS A 42 -4.21 -11.43 24.55
C HIS A 42 -2.72 -11.79 24.75
N HIS A 43 -1.81 -11.13 24.03
CA HIS A 43 -0.36 -11.31 24.18
C HIS A 43 0.07 -10.93 25.60
N LYS A 44 -0.39 -9.79 26.11
CA LYS A 44 -0.11 -9.35 27.49
C LYS A 44 -0.51 -10.38 28.53
N GLU A 45 -1.66 -11.03 28.35
CA GLU A 45 -2.19 -12.01 29.28
C GLU A 45 -1.52 -13.39 29.15
N ALA A 46 -1.36 -13.88 27.93
CA ALA A 46 -0.95 -15.25 27.65
C ALA A 46 0.57 -15.41 27.43
N PHE A 47 1.27 -14.35 27.03
CA PHE A 47 2.68 -14.37 26.62
C PHE A 47 3.47 -13.15 27.15
N PRO A 48 3.46 -12.87 28.47
CA PRO A 48 4.04 -11.64 29.02
C PRO A 48 5.56 -11.51 28.78
N ASP A 49 6.28 -12.63 28.68
CA ASP A 49 7.73 -12.68 28.51
C ASP A 49 8.16 -12.73 27.03
N GLU A 50 7.23 -12.91 26.10
CA GLU A 50 7.53 -12.95 24.66
C GLU A 50 7.55 -11.54 24.08
N LEU A 51 8.47 -11.30 23.14
CA LEU A 51 8.62 -9.99 22.52
C LEU A 51 7.46 -9.65 21.58
N VAL A 52 7.09 -8.37 21.58
CA VAL A 52 6.02 -7.78 20.78
C VAL A 52 6.62 -7.22 19.49
N PRO A 53 6.11 -7.62 18.32
CA PRO A 53 6.52 -7.03 17.06
C PRO A 53 5.94 -5.62 16.93
N LEU A 54 6.79 -4.63 16.70
CA LEU A 54 6.43 -3.28 16.31
C LEU A 54 6.87 -3.02 14.87
N LEU A 55 6.00 -2.34 14.13
CA LEU A 55 6.25 -1.89 12.76
C LEU A 55 6.65 -0.43 12.74
N TYR A 56 7.75 -0.16 12.05
CA TYR A 56 8.14 1.20 11.71
C TYR A 56 7.29 1.74 10.55
N ARG A 57 6.48 2.77 10.82
CA ARG A 57 5.58 3.42 9.86
C ARG A 57 5.69 4.94 9.96
N PRO A 58 6.79 5.52 9.47
CA PRO A 58 6.98 6.96 9.52
C PRO A 58 5.90 7.67 8.72
N ARG A 59 5.35 8.74 9.29
CA ARG A 59 4.39 9.61 8.58
C ARG A 59 5.07 10.45 7.52
N ASP A 60 6.32 10.80 7.76
CA ASP A 60 7.17 11.49 6.81
C ASP A 60 8.01 10.47 6.04
N SER A 61 7.75 10.34 4.74
CA SER A 61 8.47 9.41 3.86
C SER A 61 9.97 9.70 3.77
N ARG A 62 10.44 10.89 4.19
CA ARG A 62 11.87 11.25 4.26
C ARG A 62 12.61 10.56 5.40
N LEU A 63 11.89 9.97 6.35
CA LEU A 63 12.44 9.22 7.48
C LEU A 63 12.62 7.72 7.15
N GLN A 64 12.78 7.37 5.88
CA GLN A 64 13.14 6.00 5.46
C GLN A 64 14.63 5.94 5.15
N ASN A 65 15.29 4.81 5.47
CA ASN A 65 16.75 4.65 5.35
C ASN A 65 17.52 5.69 6.18
N VAL A 66 17.04 5.92 7.40
CA VAL A 66 17.71 6.80 8.38
C VAL A 66 17.86 6.04 9.69
N LEU A 67 18.82 6.46 10.52
CA LEU A 67 18.96 5.94 11.87
C LEU A 67 17.78 6.38 12.72
N VAL A 68 16.93 5.42 13.09
CA VAL A 68 15.75 5.60 13.94
C VAL A 68 16.05 5.00 15.31
N THR A 69 15.69 5.73 16.37
CA THR A 69 15.75 5.19 17.74
C THR A 69 14.62 4.19 17.94
N ILE A 70 14.98 2.95 18.27
CA ILE A 70 14.03 1.89 18.61
C ILE A 70 13.46 2.14 20.01
N PRO A 71 12.13 2.01 20.19
CA PRO A 71 11.51 2.03 21.50
C PRO A 71 12.14 1.01 22.43
N GLY A 72 12.55 1.47 23.61
CA GLY A 72 13.11 0.60 24.64
C GLY A 72 14.14 1.30 25.52
N PRO A 73 14.56 0.65 26.62
CA PRO A 73 15.50 1.21 27.58
C PRO A 73 16.89 1.47 26.99
N ASP A 74 17.31 0.64 26.03
CA ASP A 74 18.64 0.69 25.44
C ASP A 74 18.81 1.84 24.44
N MET A 75 17.72 2.49 24.01
CA MET A 75 17.72 3.59 23.04
C MET A 75 18.54 3.27 21.78
N ALA A 76 18.53 1.99 21.37
CA ALA A 76 19.27 1.50 20.22
C ALA A 76 18.86 2.26 18.95
N LYS A 77 19.81 2.47 18.04
CA LYS A 77 19.56 3.13 16.75
C LYS A 77 19.82 2.15 15.64
N GLU A 78 18.83 1.97 14.78
CA GLU A 78 18.93 1.11 13.60
C GLU A 78 18.49 1.87 12.36
N GLU A 79 19.08 1.53 11.21
CA GLU A 79 18.65 2.07 9.94
C GLU A 79 17.42 1.29 9.47
N LEU A 80 16.25 1.91 9.59
CA LEU A 80 14.97 1.26 9.31
C LEU A 80 14.34 1.80 8.03
N VAL A 81 13.64 0.91 7.33
CA VAL A 81 12.78 1.23 6.19
C VAL A 81 11.31 1.01 6.54
N LEU A 82 10.42 1.48 5.65
CA LEU A 82 8.98 1.40 5.87
C LEU A 82 8.51 -0.05 6.05
N ASN A 83 7.79 -0.29 7.14
CA ASN A 83 7.27 -1.58 7.60
C ASN A 83 8.33 -2.57 8.11
N ASP A 84 9.54 -2.13 8.43
CA ASP A 84 10.47 -2.99 9.19
C ASP A 84 9.88 -3.33 10.55
N VAL A 85 10.15 -4.55 11.00
CA VAL A 85 9.67 -5.10 12.27
C VAL A 85 10.82 -5.10 13.26
N VAL A 86 10.58 -4.55 14.43
CA VAL A 86 11.46 -4.64 15.60
C VAL A 86 10.73 -5.37 16.72
N GLU A 87 11.43 -6.19 17.48
CA GLU A 87 10.87 -6.95 18.61
C GLU A 87 11.19 -6.21 19.92
N VAL A 88 10.17 -5.88 20.72
CA VAL A 88 10.33 -5.13 21.97
C VAL A 88 9.58 -5.79 23.14
N SER A 89 9.84 -5.36 24.38
CA SER A 89 9.08 -5.85 25.53
C SER A 89 7.61 -5.38 25.50
N VAL A 90 6.74 -6.12 26.19
CA VAL A 90 5.32 -5.75 26.37
C VAL A 90 5.16 -4.35 26.98
N GLU A 91 6.00 -4.01 27.97
CA GLU A 91 6.02 -2.68 28.59
C GLU A 91 6.34 -1.59 27.55
N THR A 92 7.38 -1.80 26.74
CA THR A 92 7.78 -0.85 25.70
C THR A 92 6.69 -0.67 24.65
N ALA A 93 6.03 -1.77 24.24
CA ALA A 93 4.91 -1.71 23.30
C ALA A 93 3.72 -0.92 23.88
N GLN A 94 3.46 -1.04 25.18
CA GLN A 94 2.44 -0.23 25.85
C GLN A 94 2.81 1.26 25.83
N GLU A 95 4.07 1.62 26.11
CA GLU A 95 4.53 3.01 26.03
C GLU A 95 4.37 3.61 24.62
N VAL A 96 4.56 2.79 23.58
CA VAL A 96 4.33 3.18 22.18
C VAL A 96 2.85 3.46 21.93
N LEU A 97 1.95 2.63 22.46
CA LEU A 97 0.50 2.86 22.35
C LEU A 97 0.05 4.11 23.11
N ASP A 98 0.73 4.44 24.20
CA ASP A 98 0.52 5.66 24.98
C ASP A 98 1.19 6.91 24.35
N ALA A 99 1.71 6.76 23.12
CA ALA A 99 2.33 7.79 22.30
C ALA A 99 3.61 8.41 22.89
N LYS A 100 4.28 7.74 23.85
CA LYS A 100 5.55 8.19 24.44
C LYS A 100 6.68 8.28 23.39
N TRP A 101 6.63 7.39 22.40
CA TRP A 101 7.63 7.25 21.34
C TRP A 101 7.21 7.92 20.02
N GLY A 102 6.20 8.80 20.06
CA GLY A 102 5.64 9.44 18.87
C GLY A 102 4.63 8.57 18.14
N GLN A 103 4.38 8.88 16.87
CA GLN A 103 3.28 8.30 16.09
C GLN A 103 3.75 7.58 14.82
N ASP A 104 5.04 7.26 14.77
CA ASP A 104 5.70 6.55 13.67
C ASP A 104 5.78 5.02 13.92
N TRP A 105 5.30 4.56 15.07
CA TRP A 105 5.29 3.16 15.46
C TRP A 105 3.87 2.61 15.50
N ALA A 106 3.71 1.34 15.14
CA ALA A 106 2.44 0.62 15.22
C ALA A 106 2.67 -0.84 15.61
N LEU A 107 1.67 -1.51 16.18
CA LEU A 107 1.74 -2.95 16.43
C LEU A 107 1.90 -3.74 15.13
N GLY A 108 2.68 -4.82 15.19
CA GLY A 108 3.10 -5.64 14.05
C GLY A 108 2.33 -6.92 13.80
N TYR A 109 1.34 -7.26 14.65
CA TYR A 109 0.61 -8.54 14.55
C TYR A 109 -0.21 -8.72 13.27
N ALA A 110 -0.65 -7.62 12.67
CA ALA A 110 -1.49 -7.66 11.48
C ALA A 110 -1.05 -6.64 10.42
N LEU A 111 -1.17 -7.04 9.16
CA LEU A 111 -0.89 -6.20 8.01
C LEU A 111 -2.10 -6.18 7.08
N THR A 112 -2.29 -5.06 6.37
CA THR A 112 -3.17 -5.11 5.21
C THR A 112 -2.44 -5.75 4.03
N VAL A 113 -3.17 -6.44 3.14
CA VAL A 113 -2.62 -7.03 1.91
C VAL A 113 -1.82 -6.00 1.08
N HIS A 114 -2.21 -4.73 1.10
CA HIS A 114 -1.46 -3.67 0.42
C HIS A 114 -0.20 -3.22 1.16
N SER A 115 -0.18 -3.32 2.49
CA SER A 115 1.02 -3.00 3.29
C SER A 115 2.08 -4.11 3.29
N SER A 116 1.71 -5.33 2.88
CA SER A 116 2.66 -6.43 2.70
C SER A 116 3.26 -6.50 1.30
N GLN A 117 2.79 -5.68 0.35
CA GLN A 117 3.36 -5.60 -1.00
C GLN A 117 4.76 -4.98 -0.94
N GLY A 118 5.80 -5.81 -1.16
CA GLY A 118 7.21 -5.41 -1.10
C GLY A 118 7.98 -5.91 0.12
N LEU A 119 7.31 -6.58 1.08
CA LEU A 119 8.02 -7.36 2.09
C LEU A 119 8.51 -8.66 1.48
N THR A 120 9.79 -9.01 1.68
CA THR A 120 10.33 -10.32 1.30
C THR A 120 9.79 -11.39 2.27
N ILE A 121 8.51 -11.69 2.14
CA ILE A 121 7.89 -12.84 2.78
C ILE A 121 8.41 -14.06 2.02
N LYS A 122 9.27 -14.87 2.65
CA LYS A 122 9.74 -16.12 2.03
C LYS A 122 8.51 -16.98 1.70
N ASP A 123 8.35 -17.26 0.41
CA ASP A 123 7.17 -17.88 -0.18
C ASP A 123 6.90 -19.24 0.48
N PRO A 124 5.76 -19.45 1.19
CA PRO A 124 5.31 -20.79 1.49
C PRO A 124 4.90 -21.44 0.17
N GLN A 125 5.51 -22.58 -0.16
CA GLN A 125 5.32 -23.25 -1.45
C GLN A 125 3.83 -23.36 -1.82
N LYS A 126 3.54 -22.89 -3.04
CA LYS A 126 2.21 -22.83 -3.65
C LYS A 126 1.48 -24.17 -3.58
N SER A 127 0.28 -24.18 -3.04
CA SER A 127 -0.75 -25.15 -3.42
C SER A 127 -1.90 -24.39 -4.09
N SER A 128 -2.07 -24.64 -5.38
CA SER A 128 -3.17 -24.19 -6.22
C SER A 128 -4.51 -24.79 -5.79
N THR A 129 -5.60 -24.01 -5.76
CA THR A 129 -6.87 -24.37 -6.45
C THR A 129 -7.91 -23.23 -6.50
N SER A 130 -8.29 -22.92 -7.74
CA SER A 130 -9.58 -22.51 -8.33
C SER A 130 -10.80 -22.06 -7.49
N THR A 131 -11.24 -20.83 -7.80
CA THR A 131 -12.63 -20.34 -8.10
C THR A 131 -13.86 -20.90 -7.38
N SER A 132 -14.61 -19.99 -6.73
CA SER A 132 -15.96 -19.53 -7.18
C SER A 132 -16.57 -18.52 -6.18
N SER A 133 -17.02 -17.35 -6.67
CA SER A 133 -17.95 -16.44 -5.96
C SER A 133 -19.40 -16.99 -6.05
N PRO A 134 -20.34 -16.64 -5.15
CA PRO A 134 -20.99 -15.32 -5.20
C PRO A 134 -21.40 -14.74 -3.82
N GLY A 135 -21.63 -13.42 -3.77
CA GLY A 135 -22.29 -12.77 -2.63
C GLY A 135 -21.72 -11.39 -2.34
N ALA A 136 -22.24 -10.37 -3.02
CA ALA A 136 -21.94 -8.98 -2.72
C ALA A 136 -22.61 -8.56 -1.40
N ALA A 137 -21.80 -8.17 -0.42
CA ALA A 137 -22.24 -7.36 0.72
C ALA A 137 -21.71 -5.92 0.52
N PRO A 138 -22.53 -4.89 0.79
CA PRO A 138 -22.14 -3.51 0.56
C PRO A 138 -21.03 -3.10 1.56
N PRO A 139 -20.13 -2.16 1.20
CA PRO A 139 -19.14 -1.66 2.13
C PRO A 139 -19.79 -0.70 3.14
N PRO A 140 -19.45 -0.80 4.43
CA PRO A 140 -19.54 0.34 5.35
C PRO A 140 -18.13 0.94 5.52
N ASP A 141 -17.86 2.04 4.80
CA ASP A 141 -17.74 3.44 5.30
C ASP A 141 -17.41 3.63 6.79
N THR A 142 -16.73 4.65 7.31
CA THR A 142 -16.16 5.93 6.84
C THR A 142 -15.40 6.43 8.08
N ASP A 143 -14.24 7.05 7.93
CA ASP A 143 -13.79 8.01 8.95
C ASP A 143 -14.97 8.99 9.10
N GLY A 144 -15.52 9.20 10.30
CA GLY A 144 -16.84 9.85 10.56
C GLY A 144 -17.07 11.28 10.03
N ARG A 145 -16.33 11.71 9.01
CA ARG A 145 -16.66 12.77 8.08
C ARG A 145 -17.81 12.29 7.16
N PRO A 146 -18.90 13.05 7.01
CA PRO A 146 -19.93 12.74 6.03
C PRO A 146 -19.28 12.60 4.65
N GLU A 147 -19.57 11.51 3.93
CA GLU A 147 -19.16 11.44 2.53
C GLU A 147 -19.79 12.61 1.79
N PRO A 148 -19.02 13.36 0.98
CA PRO A 148 -19.58 14.44 0.21
C PRO A 148 -20.67 13.89 -0.70
N ALA A 149 -21.87 14.44 -0.60
CA ALA A 149 -22.99 14.03 -1.44
C ALA A 149 -22.59 14.09 -2.92
N TYR A 150 -22.94 13.05 -3.67
CA TYR A 150 -22.66 13.00 -5.09
C TYR A 150 -23.55 14.00 -5.83
N ASP A 151 -22.91 14.90 -6.57
CA ASP A 151 -23.56 15.90 -7.41
C ASP A 151 -22.98 15.75 -8.82
N GLU A 152 -23.84 15.41 -9.78
CA GLU A 152 -23.44 15.14 -11.16
C GLU A 152 -22.85 16.38 -11.85
N ALA A 153 -23.40 17.57 -11.59
CA ALA A 153 -22.91 18.81 -12.16
C ALA A 153 -21.51 19.17 -11.61
N VAL A 154 -21.30 18.99 -10.32
CA VAL A 154 -19.98 19.17 -9.67
C VAL A 154 -18.98 18.14 -10.19
N ALA A 155 -19.35 16.87 -10.28
CA ALA A 155 -18.51 15.81 -10.84
C ALA A 155 -18.08 16.14 -12.27
N ARG A 156 -19.02 16.52 -13.14
CA ARG A 156 -18.73 16.92 -14.53
C ARG A 156 -17.82 18.13 -14.63
N LYS A 157 -18.01 19.12 -13.75
CA LYS A 157 -17.12 20.29 -13.64
C LYS A 157 -15.70 19.88 -13.25
N ASN A 158 -15.56 18.96 -12.30
CA ASN A 158 -14.26 18.42 -11.88
C ASN A 158 -13.57 17.62 -12.99
N ILE A 159 -14.32 16.80 -13.73
CA ILE A 159 -13.82 16.10 -14.94
C ILE A 159 -13.30 17.10 -15.97
N GLY A 160 -14.10 18.12 -16.31
CA GLY A 160 -13.71 19.15 -17.28
C GLY A 160 -12.42 19.87 -16.88
N ARG A 161 -12.29 20.27 -15.60
CA ARG A 161 -11.07 20.91 -15.07
C ARG A 161 -9.84 20.01 -15.20
N LYS A 162 -9.96 18.73 -14.87
CA LYS A 162 -8.84 17.77 -14.99
C LYS A 162 -8.45 17.55 -16.45
N ILE A 163 -9.41 17.34 -17.35
CA ILE A 163 -9.12 17.20 -18.80
C ILE A 163 -8.36 18.42 -19.32
N GLN A 164 -8.79 19.64 -19.00
CA GLN A 164 -8.09 20.87 -19.41
C GLN A 164 -6.67 20.93 -18.85
N SER A 165 -6.47 20.51 -17.59
CA SER A 165 -5.14 20.45 -16.99
C SER A 165 -4.24 19.45 -17.72
N TYR A 166 -4.73 18.25 -18.01
CA TYR A 166 -3.97 17.24 -18.74
C TYR A 166 -3.66 17.68 -20.18
N GLN A 167 -4.59 18.34 -20.86
CA GLN A 167 -4.36 18.91 -22.19
C GLN A 167 -3.16 19.87 -22.21
N ARG A 168 -3.08 20.78 -21.22
CA ARG A 168 -1.94 21.72 -21.11
C ARG A 168 -0.63 20.99 -20.82
N VAL A 169 -0.64 20.03 -19.89
CA VAL A 169 0.56 19.26 -19.51
C VAL A 169 1.06 18.39 -20.67
N ASP A 170 0.16 17.73 -21.39
CA ASP A 170 0.50 16.91 -22.54
C ASP A 170 1.01 17.76 -23.70
N ALA A 171 0.35 18.88 -24.01
CA ALA A 171 0.78 19.79 -25.06
C ALA A 171 2.18 20.35 -24.79
N ALA A 172 2.49 20.72 -23.54
CA ALA A 172 3.82 21.17 -23.13
C ALA A 172 4.91 20.08 -23.33
N LYS A 173 4.53 18.80 -23.33
CA LYS A 173 5.41 17.65 -23.57
C LYS A 173 5.37 17.16 -25.03
N GLY A 174 4.69 17.87 -25.93
CA GLY A 174 4.52 17.48 -27.33
C GLY A 174 3.56 16.30 -27.54
N HIS A 175 2.76 15.94 -26.54
CA HIS A 175 1.77 14.88 -26.61
C HIS A 175 0.37 15.42 -26.95
N LYS A 176 -0.45 14.59 -27.61
CA LYS A 176 -1.86 14.90 -27.87
C LYS A 176 -2.75 14.27 -26.80
N CYS A 177 -3.64 15.07 -26.22
CA CYS A 177 -4.72 14.63 -25.34
C CYS A 177 -6.03 14.60 -26.13
N ASN A 178 -6.67 13.43 -26.25
CA ASN A 178 -7.95 13.28 -26.98
C ASN A 178 -9.12 12.85 -26.09
N LEU A 179 -8.93 12.91 -24.76
CA LEU A 179 -9.98 12.59 -23.80
C LEU A 179 -11.09 13.62 -23.82
N ARG A 180 -12.33 13.10 -23.84
CA ARG A 180 -13.57 13.86 -23.65
C ARG A 180 -14.22 13.44 -22.34
N LEU A 181 -15.16 14.26 -21.88
CA LEU A 181 -15.93 13.99 -20.66
C LEU A 181 -16.61 12.61 -20.70
N LYS A 182 -17.24 12.25 -21.84
CA LYS A 182 -17.85 10.93 -22.06
C LYS A 182 -16.87 9.77 -21.94
N ASP A 183 -15.59 9.98 -22.30
CA ASP A 183 -14.58 8.93 -22.23
C ASP A 183 -14.22 8.63 -20.77
N VAL A 184 -14.19 9.66 -19.92
CA VAL A 184 -13.94 9.51 -18.47
C VAL A 184 -15.15 8.89 -17.76
N GLU A 185 -16.37 9.29 -18.13
CA GLU A 185 -17.61 8.65 -17.65
C GLU A 185 -17.66 7.16 -18.05
N ALA A 186 -17.36 6.83 -19.32
CA ALA A 186 -17.29 5.44 -19.77
C ALA A 186 -16.21 4.64 -19.04
N LEU A 187 -15.07 5.27 -18.72
CA LEU A 187 -14.01 4.64 -17.95
C LEU A 187 -14.39 4.40 -16.49
N LYS A 188 -15.17 5.31 -15.88
CA LYS A 188 -15.75 5.14 -14.54
C LYS A 188 -16.62 3.88 -14.50
N GLU A 189 -17.52 3.73 -15.46
CA GLU A 189 -18.39 2.55 -15.56
C GLU A 189 -17.58 1.27 -15.80
N LYS A 190 -16.63 1.31 -16.75
CA LYS A 190 -15.76 0.17 -17.06
C LYS A 190 -14.97 -0.31 -15.85
N GLN A 191 -14.51 0.61 -15.01
CA GLN A 191 -13.74 0.31 -13.79
C GLN A 191 -14.61 0.17 -12.53
N ARG A 192 -15.94 0.23 -12.66
CA ARG A 192 -16.89 0.16 -11.53
C ARG A 192 -16.58 1.17 -10.43
N ASN A 193 -16.24 2.39 -10.82
CA ASN A 193 -15.87 3.50 -9.92
C ASN A 193 -14.69 3.20 -8.98
N ARG A 194 -13.76 2.31 -9.36
CA ARG A 194 -12.64 1.90 -8.51
C ARG A 194 -11.29 2.26 -9.09
N CYS A 195 -10.37 2.62 -8.21
CA CYS A 195 -8.97 2.87 -8.52
C CYS A 195 -8.33 1.60 -9.13
N SER A 196 -7.69 1.70 -10.30
CA SER A 196 -7.00 0.55 -10.91
C SER A 196 -5.84 0.02 -10.08
N SER A 197 -5.23 0.85 -9.22
CA SER A 197 -4.05 0.48 -8.45
C SER A 197 -4.40 -0.10 -7.08
N CYS A 198 -5.27 0.57 -6.31
CA CYS A 198 -5.59 0.17 -4.94
C CYS A 198 -7.05 -0.25 -4.71
N ASN A 199 -7.87 -0.27 -5.77
CA ASN A 199 -9.25 -0.78 -5.77
C ASN A 199 -10.25 -0.07 -4.81
N ILE A 200 -9.86 1.09 -4.26
CA ILE A 200 -10.76 1.94 -3.47
C ILE A 200 -11.77 2.65 -4.37
N GLU A 201 -12.92 3.01 -3.81
CA GLU A 201 -13.90 3.84 -4.50
C GLU A 201 -13.38 5.28 -4.67
N LEU A 202 -13.56 5.81 -5.88
CA LEU A 202 -13.10 7.12 -6.27
C LEU A 202 -14.14 8.19 -5.97
N LEU A 203 -13.69 9.29 -5.36
CA LEU A 203 -14.52 10.48 -5.14
C LEU A 203 -14.49 11.40 -6.34
N TRP A 204 -15.66 11.83 -6.79
CA TRP A 204 -15.86 12.74 -7.94
C TRP A 204 -16.27 14.15 -7.51
N CYS A 205 -16.94 14.24 -6.36
CA CYS A 205 -17.11 15.43 -5.55
C CYS A 205 -16.14 15.30 -4.37
N TYR A 206 -15.23 16.26 -4.21
CA TYR A 206 -14.16 16.15 -3.22
C TYR A 206 -13.62 17.52 -2.84
N GLU A 207 -13.04 17.59 -1.64
CA GLU A 207 -12.27 18.74 -1.19
C GLU A 207 -10.88 18.77 -1.85
N PRO A 208 -10.26 19.95 -2.00
CA PRO A 208 -8.90 20.05 -2.49
C PRO A 208 -7.94 19.16 -1.69
N LYS A 209 -7.04 18.47 -2.39
CA LYS A 209 -6.05 17.52 -1.83
C LYS A 209 -6.60 16.24 -1.21
N ASP A 210 -7.90 15.96 -1.31
CA ASP A 210 -8.45 14.65 -0.92
C ASP A 210 -7.71 13.53 -1.68
N THR A 211 -7.25 12.52 -0.94
CA THR A 211 -6.43 11.41 -1.45
C THR A 211 -7.26 10.39 -2.24
N ARG A 212 -8.57 10.29 -1.96
CA ARG A 212 -9.54 9.43 -2.66
C ARG A 212 -10.09 10.07 -3.94
N GLN A 213 -9.82 11.36 -4.19
CA GLN A 213 -10.28 11.99 -5.42
C GLN A 213 -9.79 11.24 -6.65
N PHE A 214 -10.64 11.15 -7.68
CA PHE A 214 -10.24 10.52 -8.93
C PHE A 214 -9.11 11.31 -9.62
N SER A 215 -8.27 10.58 -10.33
CA SER A 215 -7.27 11.09 -11.25
C SER A 215 -7.29 10.20 -12.49
N VAL A 216 -7.07 10.80 -13.65
CA VAL A 216 -6.80 10.05 -14.88
C VAL A 216 -5.29 9.98 -15.00
N ASP A 217 -4.74 8.78 -14.95
CA ASP A 217 -3.30 8.57 -15.06
C ASP A 217 -2.96 7.84 -16.36
N ARG A 218 -1.73 8.04 -16.84
CA ARG A 218 -1.25 7.46 -18.08
C ARG A 218 -0.73 6.05 -17.79
N ILE A 219 -1.13 5.11 -18.64
CA ILE A 219 -0.60 3.74 -18.59
C ILE A 219 0.86 3.77 -19.06
N ASP A 220 1.09 4.36 -20.24
CA ASP A 220 2.40 4.63 -20.81
C ASP A 220 2.71 6.13 -20.77
N ASN A 221 3.80 6.48 -20.06
CA ASN A 221 4.25 7.86 -19.87
C ASN A 221 4.83 8.52 -21.13
N ALA A 222 5.22 7.73 -22.15
CA ALA A 222 5.72 8.22 -23.43
C ALA A 222 4.59 8.69 -24.37
N LYS A 223 3.33 8.41 -24.00
CA LYS A 223 2.14 8.83 -24.74
C LYS A 223 1.34 9.83 -23.91
N GLY A 224 0.52 10.65 -24.58
CA GLY A 224 -0.42 11.55 -23.92
C GLY A 224 -1.62 10.81 -23.34
N HIS A 225 -2.51 11.57 -22.71
CA HIS A 225 -3.80 11.09 -22.23
C HIS A 225 -4.71 10.78 -23.43
N LYS A 226 -4.72 9.50 -23.82
CA LYS A 226 -5.56 8.96 -24.89
C LYS A 226 -6.51 7.91 -24.34
N ARG A 227 -7.66 7.70 -25.00
CA ARG A 227 -8.69 6.73 -24.58
C ARG A 227 -8.16 5.33 -24.25
N ASP A 228 -7.12 4.89 -24.97
CA ASP A 228 -6.46 3.59 -24.85
C ASP A 228 -5.23 3.61 -23.93
N ASN A 229 -4.80 4.78 -23.47
CA ASN A 229 -3.58 4.99 -22.69
C ASN A 229 -3.86 5.53 -21.28
N VAL A 230 -5.06 5.35 -20.75
CA VAL A 230 -5.40 5.86 -19.44
C VAL A 230 -6.20 4.89 -18.59
N TRP A 231 -6.07 5.10 -17.29
CA TRP A 231 -6.86 4.45 -16.25
C TRP A 231 -7.27 5.45 -15.18
N LEU A 232 -8.33 5.15 -14.45
CA LEU A 232 -8.72 5.89 -13.27
C LEU A 232 -7.98 5.36 -12.05
N ILE A 233 -7.31 6.26 -11.33
CA ILE A 233 -6.65 5.97 -10.06
C ILE A 233 -7.00 7.05 -9.04
N CYS A 234 -6.80 6.77 -7.75
CA CYS A 234 -6.90 7.80 -6.74
C CYS A 234 -5.67 8.72 -6.79
N LEU A 235 -5.82 9.96 -6.30
CA LEU A 235 -4.72 10.92 -6.28
C LEU A 235 -3.50 10.39 -5.51
N GLU A 236 -3.72 9.64 -4.44
CA GLU A 236 -2.64 9.04 -3.65
C GLU A 236 -1.75 8.13 -4.50
N CYS A 237 -2.35 7.18 -5.23
CA CYS A 237 -1.63 6.30 -6.16
C CYS A 237 -0.94 7.10 -7.27
N ASN A 238 -1.58 8.15 -7.78
CA ASN A 238 -1.00 8.99 -8.83
C ASN A 238 0.27 9.71 -8.34
N ARG A 239 0.22 10.28 -7.13
CA ARG A 239 1.37 10.97 -6.52
C ARG A 239 2.54 10.01 -6.30
N LYS A 240 2.27 8.82 -5.77
CA LYS A 240 3.30 7.78 -5.56
C LYS A 240 3.99 7.37 -6.86
N ARG A 241 3.22 7.21 -7.94
CA ARG A 241 3.77 6.94 -9.29
C ARG A 241 4.61 8.10 -9.81
N GLY A 242 4.20 9.35 -9.56
CA GLY A 242 4.98 10.53 -9.92
C GLY A 242 6.33 10.59 -9.20
N VAL A 243 6.36 10.29 -7.90
CA VAL A 243 7.60 10.23 -7.10
C VAL A 243 8.54 9.14 -7.63
N ALA A 244 8.02 7.92 -7.87
CA ALA A 244 8.81 6.83 -8.41
C ALA A 244 9.38 7.12 -9.83
N ALA A 245 8.63 7.85 -10.66
CA ALA A 245 9.11 8.26 -11.98
C ALA A 245 10.22 9.33 -11.91
N LEU A 246 10.20 10.20 -10.90
CA LEU A 246 11.25 11.20 -10.68
C LEU A 246 12.56 10.56 -10.21
N THR A 247 12.51 9.60 -9.28
CA THR A 247 13.71 8.88 -8.82
C THR A 247 14.38 8.09 -9.95
N HIS A 248 13.61 7.48 -10.86
CA HIS A 248 14.19 6.84 -12.06
C HIS A 248 14.76 7.82 -13.09
N CYS A 249 14.16 9.01 -13.23
CA CYS A 249 14.67 10.07 -14.12
C CYS A 249 15.97 10.73 -13.59
N GLU A 250 16.15 10.82 -12.27
CA GLU A 250 17.37 11.35 -11.66
C GLU A 250 18.54 10.38 -11.80
N ALA A 251 18.28 9.06 -11.66
CA ALA A 251 19.27 8.01 -11.89
C ALA A 251 19.77 7.94 -13.34
N THR A 252 18.98 8.38 -14.32
CA THR A 252 19.37 8.41 -15.74
C THR A 252 20.03 9.72 -16.17
N LYS A 253 19.90 10.80 -15.40
CA LYS A 253 20.56 12.09 -15.67
C LYS A 253 21.97 12.18 -15.07
N ASN A 254 22.23 11.48 -13.97
CA ASN A 254 23.55 11.34 -13.40
C ASN A 254 24.18 10.06 -13.97
N GLY A 255 25.02 10.18 -15.00
CA GLY A 255 25.61 9.05 -15.75
C GLY A 255 26.39 8.03 -14.91
N GLY A 256 25.67 7.17 -14.19
CA GLY A 256 26.20 5.97 -13.56
C GLY A 256 26.24 4.85 -14.59
N LEU A 257 27.45 4.40 -14.91
CA LEU A 257 27.73 3.17 -15.65
C LEU A 257 26.73 2.06 -15.28
N LEU A 258 25.96 1.60 -16.24
CA LEU A 258 25.29 0.30 -16.15
C LEU A 258 26.37 -0.79 -16.24
N PRO A 259 26.48 -1.75 -15.31
CA PRO A 259 27.11 -3.02 -15.66
C PRO A 259 26.21 -3.71 -16.68
N GLY A 260 26.83 -4.05 -17.80
CA GLY A 260 26.18 -4.45 -19.04
C GLY A 260 25.34 -5.71 -18.96
N ASN A 261 24.41 -5.80 -19.90
CA ASN A 261 23.78 -7.01 -20.36
C ASN A 261 24.83 -8.10 -20.61
N VAL A 262 24.66 -9.27 -20.00
CA VAL A 262 25.20 -10.52 -20.54
C VAL A 262 24.03 -11.27 -21.16
N SER A 263 24.05 -11.34 -22.49
CA SER A 263 23.16 -12.19 -23.29
C SER A 263 23.56 -13.66 -23.15
N ALA A 264 22.56 -14.53 -23.33
CA ALA A 264 22.68 -15.98 -23.32
C ALA A 264 23.86 -16.51 -24.17
N GLY A 265 24.70 -17.35 -23.57
CA GLY A 265 25.69 -18.18 -24.26
C GLY A 265 27.11 -18.07 -23.73
N GLN A 266 27.39 -18.65 -22.55
CA GLN A 266 28.71 -19.06 -22.04
C GLN A 266 28.46 -19.85 -20.73
N LEU A 267 28.04 -21.12 -20.81
CA LEU A 267 28.89 -22.33 -20.69
C LEU A 267 29.82 -22.23 -19.46
N GLN A 268 29.43 -22.85 -18.35
CA GLN A 268 29.82 -24.23 -18.03
C GLN A 268 31.33 -24.32 -17.84
N ASP A 269 31.84 -23.84 -16.70
CA ASP A 269 33.16 -24.17 -16.13
C ASP A 269 33.36 -23.37 -14.82
N LEU A 270 32.71 -23.79 -13.74
CA LEU A 270 33.05 -23.41 -12.36
C LEU A 270 32.25 -24.25 -11.33
N PHE A 271 32.06 -25.53 -11.64
CA PHE A 271 31.47 -26.52 -10.72
C PHE A 271 32.43 -27.66 -10.35
N ASP A 272 33.72 -27.54 -10.69
CA ASP A 272 34.75 -28.51 -10.30
C ASP A 272 36.00 -27.78 -9.79
N SER A 273 35.98 -27.35 -8.51
CA SER A 273 37.13 -27.37 -7.58
C SER A 273 36.77 -26.62 -6.29
N ILE A 274 36.71 -27.39 -5.20
CA ILE A 274 36.39 -27.10 -3.77
C ILE A 274 34.94 -27.39 -3.39
#